data_AF-A0A554KC46-F1
#
_entry.id   AF-A0A554KC46-F1
#
_cell.length_a   1.000
_cell.length_b   1.000
_cell.length_c   1.000
_cell.angle_alpha   90.00
_cell.angle_beta   90.00
_cell.angle_gamma   90.00
#
_symmetry.space_group_name_H-M   'P 1'
#
loop_
_entity.id
_entity.type
_entity.pdbx_description
1 polymer ?
#
loop_
_entity_poly.entity_id
_entity_poly.type
_entity_poly.pdbx_seq_one_letter_code
_entity_poly.pdbx_strand_id
1 'polypeptide(L)'
;FLEKYFWDTDIKGLDKEKHAHFIIERILDRGDMDAIQWLSRNFKKSEMRKVLRITKDMTYFSANFWCLILRVSKKTYFAPAHAVSYK
;
A
#
# COMPACT_ATOMS: atom_id res chain seq x y z
N PHE A 1 3.29 13.24 11.72
CA PHE A 1 1.99 13.03 11.01
C PHE A 1 1.84 11.62 10.46
N LEU A 2 2.87 10.97 9.93
CA LEU A 2 2.78 9.58 9.44
C LEU A 2 2.70 8.52 10.56
N GLU A 3 3.10 8.87 11.78
CA GLU A 3 3.15 7.99 12.98
C GLU A 3 1.87 7.17 13.18
N LYS A 4 0.69 7.76 12.92
CA LYS A 4 -0.60 7.09 13.04
C LYS A 4 -0.76 5.84 12.15
N TYR A 5 0.03 5.71 11.09
CA TYR A 5 0.02 4.55 10.20
C TYR A 5 1.02 3.46 10.59
N PHE A 6 1.92 3.75 11.52
CA PHE A 6 3.05 2.89 11.91
C PHE A 6 3.04 2.62 13.42
N TRP A 7 1.87 2.54 14.04
CA TRP A 7 1.72 2.35 15.49
C TRP A 7 2.35 1.05 16.02
N ASP A 8 2.53 0.07 15.14
CA ASP A 8 3.13 -1.25 15.36
C ASP A 8 4.64 -1.30 15.02
N THR A 9 5.27 -0.18 14.68
CA THR A 9 6.68 -0.15 14.26
C THR A 9 7.39 1.08 14.82
N ASP A 10 8.66 0.94 15.18
CA ASP A 10 9.48 2.11 15.51
C ASP A 10 9.74 2.96 14.27
N ILE A 11 8.97 4.04 14.14
CA ILE A 11 9.08 4.97 13.02
C ILE A 11 10.44 5.68 12.97
N LYS A 12 11.15 5.80 14.10
CA LYS A 12 12.45 6.50 14.15
C LYS A 12 13.54 5.71 13.44
N GLY A 13 13.44 4.38 13.44
CA GLY A 13 14.33 3.48 12.69
C GLY A 13 13.96 3.29 11.22
N LEU A 14 12.86 3.91 10.77
CA LEU A 14 12.29 3.65 9.45
C LEU A 14 13.04 4.42 8.36
N ASP A 15 14.04 3.76 7.78
CA ASP A 15 14.74 4.25 6.60
C ASP A 15 13.88 4.09 5.33
N LYS A 16 13.69 5.19 4.59
CA LYS A 16 12.83 5.25 3.41
C LYS A 16 13.30 4.40 2.22
N GLU A 17 14.60 4.15 2.11
CA GLU A 17 15.19 3.37 1.01
C GLU A 17 15.16 1.89 1.35
N LYS A 18 15.56 1.54 2.58
CA LYS A 18 15.60 0.15 3.06
C LYS A 18 14.20 -0.42 3.28
N HIS A 19 13.25 0.41 3.72
CA HIS A 19 11.89 -0.02 4.08
C HIS A 19 10.84 0.47 3.08
N ALA A 20 11.23 0.86 1.86
CA ALA A 20 10.35 1.39 0.83
C ALA A 20 9.09 0.54 0.62
N HIS A 21 9.25 -0.79 0.54
CA HIS A 21 8.14 -1.73 0.38
C HIS A 21 7.06 -1.55 1.45
N PHE A 22 7.49 -1.63 2.71
CA PHE A 22 6.63 -1.54 3.88
C PHE A 22 5.93 -0.18 3.97
N ILE A 23 6.67 0.90 3.73
CA ILE A 23 6.12 2.27 3.76
C ILE A 23 5.03 2.44 2.70
N ILE A 24 5.35 2.06 1.45
CA ILE A 24 4.43 2.17 0.33
C ILE A 24 3.19 1.34 0.60
N GLU A 25 3.34 0.05 0.95
CA GLU A 25 2.22 -0.83 1.25
C GLU A 25 1.31 -0.25 2.34
N ARG A 26 1.91 0.20 3.45
CA ARG A 26 1.18 0.72 4.59
C ARG A 26 0.36 1.96 4.24
N ILE A 27 0.96 2.89 3.52
CA ILE A 27 0.29 4.13 3.12
C ILE A 27 -0.74 3.88 2.02
N LEU A 28 -0.50 2.97 1.07
CA LEU A 28 -1.51 2.60 0.08
C LEU A 28 -2.74 1.97 0.76
N ASP A 29 -2.55 1.12 1.77
CA ASP A 29 -3.67 0.43 2.43
C ASP A 29 -4.44 1.31 3.43
N ARG A 30 -3.74 2.17 4.19
CA ARG A 30 -4.34 2.90 5.34
C ARG A 30 -4.21 4.42 5.27
N GLY A 31 -3.50 4.97 4.30
CA GLY A 31 -3.17 6.39 4.21
C GLY A 31 -4.34 7.27 3.82
N ASP A 32 -4.43 8.45 4.46
CA ASP A 32 -5.25 9.57 4.01
C ASP A 32 -4.60 10.36 2.87
N MET A 33 -5.32 11.36 2.36
CA MET A 33 -4.88 12.18 1.24
C MET A 33 -3.52 12.85 1.47
N ASP A 34 -3.23 13.29 2.69
CA ASP A 34 -1.94 13.90 3.03
C ASP A 34 -0.81 12.87 2.99
N ALA A 35 -1.05 11.66 3.50
CA ALA A 35 -0.11 10.55 3.42
C ALA A 35 0.13 10.11 1.96
N ILE A 36 -0.92 10.05 1.14
CA ILE A 36 -0.80 9.75 -0.29
C ILE A 36 0.01 10.84 -1.00
N GLN A 37 -0.24 12.11 -0.70
CA GLN A 37 0.52 13.21 -1.29
C GLN A 37 2.00 13.10 -0.90
N TRP A 38 2.30 12.83 0.37
CA TRP A 38 3.67 12.59 0.82
C TRP A 38 4.30 11.39 0.09
N LEU A 39 3.58 10.28 -0.04
CA LEU A 39 4.06 9.08 -0.73
C LEU A 39 4.43 9.39 -2.17
N SER A 40 3.59 10.15 -2.88
CA SER A 40 3.83 10.55 -4.27
C SER A 40 5.04 11.46 -4.48
N ARG A 41 5.45 12.20 -3.44
CA ARG A 41 6.64 13.07 -3.47
C ARG A 41 7.92 12.30 -3.15
N ASN A 42 7.83 11.18 -2.44
CA ASN A 42 8.99 10.43 -1.94
C ASN A 42 9.30 9.16 -2.73
N PHE A 43 8.30 8.57 -3.39
CA PHE A 43 8.46 7.32 -4.15
C PHE A 43 7.96 7.48 -5.57
N LYS A 44 8.65 6.82 -6.51
CA LYS A 44 8.22 6.79 -7.92
C LYS A 44 6.99 5.91 -8.05
N LYS A 45 6.10 6.27 -8.98
CA LYS A 45 4.96 5.42 -9.36
C LYS A 45 5.38 4.01 -9.76
N SER A 46 6.59 3.81 -10.32
CA SER A 46 7.13 2.48 -10.61
C SER A 46 7.33 1.62 -9.36
N GLU A 47 7.78 2.21 -8.26
CA GLU A 47 7.98 1.52 -6.98
C GLU A 47 6.63 1.16 -6.37
N MET A 48 5.68 2.10 -6.38
CA MET A 48 4.29 1.86 -5.95
C MET A 48 3.65 0.70 -6.73
N ARG A 49 3.83 0.68 -8.06
CA ARG A 49 3.35 -0.43 -8.91
C ARG A 49 4.04 -1.74 -8.60
N LYS A 50 5.33 -1.73 -8.24
CA LYS A 50 6.07 -2.93 -7.86
C LYS A 50 5.49 -3.51 -6.57
N VAL A 51 5.30 -2.67 -5.55
CA VAL A 51 4.70 -3.07 -4.26
C VAL A 51 3.30 -3.63 -4.48
N LEU A 52 2.44 -2.90 -5.19
CA LEU A 52 1.08 -3.34 -5.53
C LEU A 52 1.02 -4.72 -6.21
N ARG A 53 2.06 -5.12 -6.95
CA ARG A 53 2.13 -6.42 -7.64
C ARG A 53 2.58 -7.58 -6.74
N ILE A 54 3.27 -7.29 -5.64
CA ILE A 54 3.85 -8.33 -4.77
C ILE A 54 3.17 -8.42 -3.41
N THR A 55 2.50 -7.35 -2.97
CA THR A 55 1.71 -7.32 -1.73
C THR A 55 0.55 -8.31 -1.81
N LYS A 56 0.43 -9.15 -0.78
CA LYS A 56 -0.65 -10.13 -0.61
C LYS A 56 -1.66 -9.73 0.47
N ASP A 57 -1.24 -8.93 1.44
CA ASP A 57 -1.99 -8.65 2.66
C ASP A 57 -2.77 -7.32 2.62
N MET A 58 -2.91 -6.73 1.42
CA MET A 58 -3.69 -5.51 1.23
C MET A 58 -5.17 -5.82 1.02
N THR A 59 -6.04 -4.96 1.55
CA THR A 59 -7.49 -5.10 1.39
C THR A 59 -7.92 -5.08 -0.08
N TYR A 60 -8.94 -5.85 -0.43
CA TYR A 60 -9.46 -5.92 -1.81
C TYR A 60 -9.88 -4.55 -2.36
N PHE A 61 -10.50 -3.72 -1.52
CA PHE A 61 -10.93 -2.38 -1.89
C PHE A 61 -9.74 -1.48 -2.22
N SER A 62 -8.73 -1.43 -1.36
CA SER A 62 -7.52 -0.63 -1.59
C SER A 62 -6.77 -1.12 -2.83
N ALA A 63 -6.60 -2.43 -2.96
CA ALA A 63 -5.93 -3.03 -4.12
C ALA A 63 -6.60 -2.69 -5.45
N ASN A 64 -7.93 -2.78 -5.50
CA ASN A 64 -8.70 -2.39 -6.68
C ASN A 64 -8.56 -0.91 -7.01
N PHE A 65 -8.68 -0.04 -6.00
CA PHE A 65 -8.54 1.40 -6.16
C PHE A 65 -7.17 1.74 -6.76
N TRP A 66 -6.09 1.19 -6.20
CA TRP A 66 -4.74 1.47 -6.69
C TRP A 66 -4.43 0.84 -8.05
N CYS A 67 -5.02 -0.31 -8.39
CA CYS A 67 -4.92 -0.85 -9.75
C CYS A 67 -5.46 0.13 -10.79
N LEU A 68 -6.58 0.80 -10.50
CA LEU A 68 -7.17 1.80 -11.39
C LEU A 68 -6.28 3.05 -11.48
N ILE A 69 -5.89 3.62 -10.34
CA ILE A 69 -5.09 4.86 -10.27
C ILE A 69 -3.71 4.68 -10.89
N LEU A 70 -3.04 3.56 -10.61
CA LEU A 70 -1.68 3.29 -11.09
C LEU A 70 -1.64 2.57 -12.46
N ARG A 71 -2.81 2.29 -13.05
CA ARG A 71 -2.98 1.56 -14.31
C ARG A 71 -2.22 0.23 -14.32
N VAL A 72 -2.39 -0.54 -13.24
CA VAL A 72 -1.85 -1.89 -13.11
C VAL A 72 -2.92 -2.88 -13.51
N SER A 73 -2.59 -3.79 -14.44
CA SER A 73 -3.49 -4.88 -14.80
C SER A 73 -3.79 -5.73 -13.57
N LYS A 74 -5.08 -6.01 -13.34
CA LYS A 74 -5.52 -7.02 -12.39
C LYS A 74 -5.08 -8.39 -12.93
N LYS A 75 -3.84 -8.80 -12.72
CA LYS A 75 -3.52 -10.23 -12.81
C LYS A 75 -4.28 -10.90 -11.67
N THR A 76 -4.75 -12.12 -11.91
CA THR A 76 -5.53 -12.97 -11.00
C THR A 76 -4.78 -13.25 -9.69
N TYR A 77 -4.58 -12.23 -8.86
CA TYR A 77 -3.99 -12.31 -7.52
C TYR A 77 -5.09 -12.29 -6.45
N PHE A 78 -6.32 -11.96 -6.85
CA PHE A 78 -7.52 -12.01 -6.03
C PHE A 78 -8.23 -13.35 -6.26
N ALA A 79 -7.58 -14.47 -5.93
CA ALA A 79 -8.38 -15.64 -5.59
C ALA A 79 -9.16 -15.24 -4.33
N PRO A 80 -10.50 -15.37 -4.30
CA PRO A 80 -11.31 -14.90 -3.19
C PRO A 80 -11.11 -15.84 -1.99
N ALA A 81 -10.02 -15.67 -1.24
CA ALA A 81 -9.90 -16.29 0.08
C ALA A 81 -10.76 -15.55 1.13
N HIS A 82 -11.23 -14.34 0.82
CA HIS A 82 -11.98 -13.47 1.72
C HIS A 82 -13.39 -13.09 1.21
N ALA A 83 -13.91 -13.76 0.18
CA ALA A 83 -15.34 -13.64 -0.16
C ALA A 83 -16.25 -14.37 0.84
N VAL A 84 -15.69 -14.90 1.92
CA VAL A 84 -16.41 -15.54 3.01
C VAL A 84 -16.23 -14.69 4.27
N SER A 85 -17.37 -14.28 4.85
CA SER A 85 -17.53 -13.67 6.18
C SER A 85 -17.56 -12.14 6.28
N TYR A 86 -18.55 -11.52 5.64
CA TYR A 86 -19.32 -10.51 6.37
C TYR A 86 -20.68 -11.15 6.68
N LYS A 87 -20.78 -11.72 7.88
CA LYS A 87 -22.04 -11.90 8.60
C LYS A 87 -22.14 -10.78 9.61
#